data_AF-A0A351SIU0-F1
#
_entry.id   AF-A0A351SIU0-F1
#
_cell.length_a   1.000
_cell.length_b   1.000
_cell.length_c   1.000
_cell.angle_alpha   90.00
_cell.angle_beta   90.00
_cell.angle_gamma   90.00
#
_symmetry.space_group_name_H-M   'P 1'
#
loop_
_entity.id
_entity.type
_entity.pdbx_description
1 polymer ?
#
loop_
_entity_poly.entity_id
_entity_poly.type
_entity_poly.pdbx_seq_one_letter_code
_entity_poly.pdbx_strand_id
1 'polypeptide(L)'
;GAISLGDASDPSPARVKEIRDAVSEWGIRCVFTEPQYNPEMAHSVFENTQVGIIGVMDPLGVDIKIGTGHYSSLLKALLSSLEQCHSQANRPLPVKS
;
A
#
# COMPACT_ATOMS: atom_id res chain seq x y z
N GLY A 1 -8.56 -5.40 -2.58
CA GLY A 1 -9.32 -5.06 -1.36
C GLY A 1 -8.60 -3.96 -0.62
N ALA A 2 -9.30 -3.12 0.15
CA ALA A 2 -8.70 -2.09 0.99
C ALA A 2 -8.71 -2.55 2.46
N ILE A 3 -7.65 -2.23 3.21
CA ILE A 3 -7.62 -2.37 4.66
C ILE A 3 -8.10 -1.05 5.23
N SER A 4 -9.41 -0.92 5.47
CA SER A 4 -9.98 0.24 6.17
C SER A 4 -10.56 -0.25 7.49
N LEU A 5 -9.84 0.04 8.58
CA LEU A 5 -10.34 -0.14 9.93
C LEU A 5 -11.02 1.17 10.32
N GLY A 6 -12.30 1.11 10.70
CA GLY A 6 -12.96 2.26 11.31
C GLY A 6 -12.14 2.75 12.51
N ASP A 7 -11.97 4.07 12.60
CA ASP A 7 -11.24 4.79 13.66
C ASP A 7 -9.90 4.18 14.07
N ALA A 8 -8.90 4.31 13.18
CA ALA A 8 -7.47 4.49 13.50
C ALA A 8 -6.87 3.57 14.60
N SER A 9 -7.41 2.37 14.78
CA SER A 9 -6.98 1.40 15.79
C SER A 9 -6.20 0.29 15.12
N ASP A 10 -5.20 -0.25 15.81
CA ASP A 10 -4.43 -1.40 15.33
C ASP A 10 -5.38 -2.59 15.02
N PRO A 11 -5.16 -3.32 13.92
CA PRO A 11 -5.96 -4.48 13.59
C PRO A 11 -5.86 -5.55 14.68
N SER A 12 -6.99 -6.18 15.02
CA SER A 12 -6.95 -7.36 15.88
C SER A 12 -6.12 -8.49 15.24
N PRO A 13 -5.52 -9.39 16.02
CA PRO A 13 -4.75 -10.52 15.47
C PRO A 13 -5.53 -11.38 14.48
N ALA A 14 -6.84 -11.55 14.70
CA ALA A 14 -7.72 -12.25 13.78
C ALA A 14 -7.80 -11.53 12.42
N ARG A 15 -7.91 -10.20 12.45
CA ARG A 15 -7.96 -9.39 11.22
C ARG A 15 -6.63 -9.38 10.48
N VAL A 16 -5.50 -9.33 11.19
CA VAL A 16 -4.17 -9.47 10.58
C VAL A 16 -4.05 -10.81 9.85
N LYS A 17 -4.53 -11.90 10.46
CA LYS A 17 -4.54 -13.22 9.84
C LYS A 17 -5.38 -13.25 8.56
N GLU A 18 -6.62 -12.75 8.61
CA GLU A 18 -7.49 -12.68 7.43
C GLU A 18 -6.85 -11.93 6.26
N ILE A 19 -6.20 -10.80 6.54
CA ILE A 19 -5.50 -10.01 5.53
C ILE A 19 -4.34 -10.79 4.94
N ARG A 20 -3.50 -11.42 5.79
CA ARG A 20 -2.36 -12.24 5.34
C ARG A 20 -2.81 -13.44 4.50
N ASP A 21 -3.89 -14.09 4.89
CA ASP A 21 -4.48 -15.21 4.15
C ASP A 21 -4.94 -14.74 2.76
N ALA A 22 -5.70 -13.64 2.67
CA ALA A 22 -6.15 -13.08 1.39
C ALA A 22 -4.99 -12.64 0.48
N VAL A 23 -3.94 -12.05 1.07
CA VAL A 23 -2.71 -11.65 0.38
C VAL A 23 -2.00 -12.85 -0.23
N SER A 24 -1.89 -13.94 0.52
CA SER A 24 -1.29 -15.18 0.04
C SER A 24 -2.15 -15.82 -1.05
N GLU A 25 -3.47 -15.88 -0.85
CA GLU A 25 -4.41 -16.51 -1.78
C GLU A 25 -4.41 -15.81 -3.14
N TRP A 26 -4.39 -14.48 -3.15
CA TRP A 26 -4.50 -13.68 -4.38
C TRP A 26 -3.14 -13.27 -4.96
N GLY A 27 -2.03 -13.71 -4.34
CA GLY A 27 -0.68 -13.39 -4.82
C GLY A 27 -0.38 -11.89 -4.81
N ILE A 28 -0.86 -11.17 -3.80
CA ILE A 28 -0.64 -9.73 -3.67
C ILE A 28 0.85 -9.46 -3.39
N ARG A 29 1.45 -8.55 -4.16
CA ARG A 29 2.90 -8.27 -4.12
C ARG A 29 3.26 -6.91 -3.56
N CYS A 30 2.30 -5.99 -3.50
CA CYS A 30 2.50 -4.66 -2.95
C CYS A 30 1.31 -4.20 -2.11
N VAL A 31 1.60 -3.28 -1.19
CA VAL A 31 0.63 -2.49 -0.45
C VAL A 31 1.01 -1.03 -0.51
N PHE A 32 0.01 -0.16 -0.62
CA PHE A 32 0.16 1.29 -0.57
C PHE A 32 -0.19 1.81 0.83
N THR A 33 0.50 2.85 1.28
CA THR A 33 0.08 3.65 2.44
C THR A 33 -0.66 4.90 1.98
N GLU A 34 -1.42 5.54 2.85
CA GLU A 34 -1.94 6.88 2.62
C GLU A 34 -1.62 7.78 3.82
N PRO A 35 -1.40 9.09 3.63
CA PRO A 35 -0.99 9.99 4.72
C PRO A 35 -2.02 10.11 5.84
N GLN A 36 -3.28 9.81 5.53
CA GLN A 36 -4.39 9.88 6.49
C GLN A 36 -4.44 8.66 7.42
N TYR A 37 -3.62 7.64 7.19
CA TYR A 37 -3.56 6.42 7.99
C TYR A 37 -2.19 6.24 8.65
N ASN A 38 -2.15 5.48 9.75
CA ASN A 38 -0.89 5.16 10.42
C ASN A 38 -0.04 4.23 9.55
N PRO A 39 1.13 4.66 9.04
CA PRO A 39 1.97 3.82 8.18
C PRO A 39 2.51 2.58 8.92
N GLU A 40 2.71 2.66 10.23
CA GLU A 40 3.19 1.54 11.07
C GLU A 40 2.20 0.36 11.08
N MET A 41 0.92 0.63 10.80
CA MET A 41 -0.09 -0.41 10.66
C MET A 41 0.21 -1.31 9.45
N ALA A 42 0.59 -0.73 8.31
CA ALA A 42 0.99 -1.52 7.15
C ALA A 42 2.27 -2.32 7.45
N HIS A 43 3.23 -1.71 8.13
CA HIS A 43 4.47 -2.37 8.53
C HIS A 43 4.22 -3.59 9.44
N SER A 44 3.40 -3.46 10.48
CA SER A 44 3.08 -4.57 11.39
C SER A 44 2.30 -5.71 10.72
N VAL A 45 1.35 -5.39 9.85
CA VAL A 45 0.57 -6.40 9.12
C VAL A 45 1.46 -7.20 8.16
N PHE A 46 2.38 -6.54 7.46
CA PHE A 46 3.20 -7.16 6.41
C PHE A 46 4.64 -7.50 6.84
N GLU A 47 4.95 -7.34 8.12
CA GLU A 47 6.24 -7.73 8.68
C GLU A 47 6.56 -9.20 8.36
N ASN A 48 7.81 -9.46 7.95
CA ASN A 48 8.30 -10.79 7.57
C ASN A 48 7.57 -11.43 6.36
N THR A 49 6.79 -10.67 5.61
CA THR A 49 6.21 -11.11 4.33
C THR A 49 7.08 -10.66 3.15
N GLN A 50 6.81 -11.21 1.96
CA GLN A 50 7.46 -10.77 0.72
C GLN A 50 6.71 -9.61 0.04
N VAL A 51 5.64 -9.10 0.67
CA VAL A 51 4.87 -7.97 0.16
C VAL A 51 5.67 -6.70 0.35
N GLY A 52 5.93 -5.97 -0.74
CA GLY A 52 6.55 -4.66 -0.66
C GLY A 52 5.54 -3.62 -0.19
N ILE A 53 5.87 -2.84 0.83
CA ILE A 53 5.17 -1.58 1.09
C ILE A 53 5.76 -0.57 0.11
N ILE A 54 4.95 -0.14 -0.87
CA ILE A 54 5.42 0.61 -2.04
C ILE A 54 4.56 1.85 -2.23
N GLY A 55 5.22 3.00 -2.24
CA GLY A 55 4.62 4.28 -2.58
C GLY A 55 3.53 4.73 -1.60
N VAL A 56 3.03 5.93 -1.86
CA VAL A 56 1.90 6.52 -1.15
C VAL A 56 0.77 6.68 -2.17
N MET A 57 -0.40 6.15 -1.85
CA MET A 57 -1.64 6.35 -2.61
C MET A 57 -2.43 7.44 -1.91
N ASP A 58 -2.12 8.70 -2.18
CA ASP A 58 -2.78 9.84 -1.54
C ASP A 58 -3.87 10.41 -2.46
N PRO A 59 -5.14 10.03 -2.30
CA PRO A 59 -6.22 10.53 -3.14
C PRO A 59 -6.53 12.02 -2.88
N LEU A 60 -6.07 12.58 -1.76
CA LEU A 60 -6.32 13.98 -1.39
C LEU A 60 -5.21 14.91 -1.89
N GLY A 61 -4.04 14.37 -2.26
CA GLY A 61 -2.90 15.15 -2.72
C GLY A 61 -2.46 16.17 -1.68
N VAL A 62 -2.38 15.78 -0.41
CA VAL A 62 -2.10 16.67 0.73
C VAL A 62 -0.76 17.40 0.59
N ASP A 63 0.22 16.75 -0.04
CA ASP A 63 1.55 17.31 -0.30
C ASP A 63 1.66 18.03 -1.66
N ILE A 64 0.57 18.13 -2.42
CA ILE A 64 0.55 18.74 -3.76
C ILE A 64 0.11 20.21 -3.65
N LYS A 65 1.00 21.12 -4.07
CA LYS A 65 0.70 22.55 -4.13
C LYS A 65 -0.61 22.83 -4.89
N ILE A 66 -1.50 23.58 -4.24
CA ILE A 66 -2.78 24.02 -4.83
C ILE A 66 -2.53 25.00 -5.98
N GLY A 67 -3.23 24.80 -7.09
CA GLY A 67 -3.15 25.64 -8.27
C GLY A 67 -3.66 24.91 -9.52
N THR A 68 -3.54 25.53 -10.69
CA THR A 68 -4.02 24.98 -11.97
C THR A 68 -3.37 23.65 -12.34
N GLY A 69 -2.15 23.39 -11.86
CA GLY A 69 -1.45 22.12 -12.07
C GLY A 69 -1.84 20.99 -11.12
N HIS A 70 -2.59 21.28 -10.04
CA HIS A 70 -2.80 20.34 -8.93
C HIS A 70 -3.39 19.00 -9.39
N TYR A 71 -4.47 19.03 -10.17
CA TYR A 71 -5.12 17.81 -10.67
C TYR A 71 -4.18 16.94 -11.53
N SER A 72 -3.40 17.58 -12.41
CA SER A 72 -2.45 16.86 -13.26
C SER A 72 -1.31 16.24 -12.45
N SER A 73 -0.85 16.92 -11.41
CA SER A 73 0.18 16.41 -10.50
C SER A 73 -0.35 15.24 -9.67
N LEU A 74 -1.60 15.33 -9.19
CA LEU A 74 -2.26 14.25 -8.46
C LEU A 74 -2.34 12.97 -9.29
N LEU A 75 -2.87 13.06 -10.52
CA LEU A 75 -2.96 11.88 -11.40
C LEU A 75 -1.58 11.25 -11.69
N LYS A 76 -0.55 12.09 -11.90
CA LYS A 76 0.82 11.61 -12.12
C LYS A 76 1.40 10.93 -10.88
N ALA A 77 1.14 11.47 -9.69
CA ALA A 77 1.60 10.88 -8.43
C ALA A 77 0.94 9.51 -8.19
N LEU A 78 -0.38 9.40 -8.37
CA LEU A 78 -1.10 8.14 -8.25
C LEU A 78 -0.61 7.10 -9.27
N LEU A 79 -0.42 7.51 -10.53
CA LEU A 79 0.11 6.62 -11.57
C LEU A 79 1.54 6.15 -11.27
N SER A 80 2.41 7.04 -10.79
CA SER A 80 3.77 6.69 -10.38
C SER A 80 3.77 5.63 -9.27
N SER A 81 2.89 5.76 -8.26
CA SER A 81 2.76 4.72 -7.22
C SER A 81 2.34 3.38 -7.81
N LEU A 82 1.36 3.37 -8.74
CA LEU A 82 0.95 2.15 -9.44
C LEU A 82 2.08 1.51 -10.26
N GLU A 83 2.86 2.32 -10.99
CA GLU A 83 4.00 1.86 -11.81
C GLU A 83 5.12 1.24 -10.94
N GLN A 84 5.38 1.80 -9.76
CA GLN A 84 6.33 1.23 -8.81
C GLN A 84 5.88 -0.17 -8.36
N CYS A 85 4.59 -0.33 -8.02
CA CYS A 85 4.08 -1.65 -7.67
C CYS A 85 4.12 -2.62 -8.85
N HIS A 86 3.73 -2.18 -10.06
CA HIS A 86 3.82 -3.01 -11.26
C HIS A 86 5.26 -3.50 -11.50
N SER A 87 6.26 -2.64 -11.29
CA SER A 87 7.67 -2.99 -11.44
C SER A 87 8.12 -4.02 -10.40
N GLN A 88 7.66 -3.92 -9.15
CA GLN A 88 7.92 -4.93 -8.11
C GLN A 88 7.18 -6.24 -8.40
N ALA A 89 5.94 -6.17 -8.87
CA ALA A 89 5.17 -7.31 -9.35
C ALA A 89 5.75 -7.95 -10.63
N ASN A 90 6.65 -7.23 -11.31
CA ASN A 90 7.62 -7.68 -12.32
C ASN A 90 8.76 -8.58 -11.81
N ARG A 91 9.15 -8.45 -10.54
CA ARG A 91 10.43 -9.00 -10.06
C ARG A 91 10.32 -10.49 -9.72
N PRO A 92 11.26 -11.35 -10.18
CA PRO A 92 11.28 -12.75 -9.78
C PRO A 92 11.36 -12.88 -8.26
N LEU A 93 10.56 -13.79 -7.69
CA LEU A 93 10.64 -14.08 -6.26
C LEU A 93 12.02 -14.68 -5.97
N PRO A 94 12.69 -14.30 -4.87
CA PRO A 94 13.93 -14.94 -4.48
C PRO A 94 13.68 -16.44 -4.28
N VAL A 95 14.42 -17.27 -5.01
CA VAL A 95 14.40 -18.72 -4.83
C VAL A 95 14.91 -19.00 -3.43
N LYS A 96 14.07 -19.62 -2.58
CA LYS A 96 14.53 -20.10 -1.27
C LYS A 96 15.60 -21.17 -1.52
N SER A 97 16.85 -20.85 -1.17
CA SER A 97 17.97 -21.79 -1.06
C SER A 97 17.82 -22.70 0.14
#